data_AF-A0A915LWU6-F1
#
_entry.id   AF-A0A915LWU6-F1
#
_cell.length_a   1.000
_cell.length_b   1.000
_cell.length_c   1.000
_cell.angle_alpha   90.00
_cell.angle_beta   90.00
_cell.angle_gamma   90.00
#
_symmetry.space_group_name_H-M   'P 1'
#
loop_
_entity.id
_entity.type
_entity.pdbx_description
1 polymer ?
#
loop_
_entity_poly.entity_id
_entity_poly.type
_entity_poly.pdbx_seq_one_letter_code
_entity_poly.pdbx_strand_id
1 'polypeptide(L)'
;IWAFGLMIYGLYKKKDNKEQPNDRELINSVRISLGDYTELDNELREYLSNTESNSFLDRVIKGCLQLEVDIRPSINAIVDFLNEECNGFEYEREFLNNEDIKWCNEN
;
A
#
# COMPACT_ATOMS: atom_id res chain seq x y z
N ILE A 1 -0.75 -4.23 -9.73
CA ILE A 1 -0.56 -4.21 -8.26
C ILE A 1 0.38 -3.09 -7.80
N TRP A 2 1.64 -3.02 -8.26
CA TRP A 2 2.57 -1.96 -7.80
C TRP A 2 2.06 -0.52 -8.02
N ALA A 3 1.57 -0.21 -9.23
CA ALA A 3 0.94 1.08 -9.53
C ALA A 3 -0.34 1.34 -8.72
N PHE A 4 -1.04 0.28 -8.31
CA PHE A 4 -2.20 0.39 -7.43
C PHE A 4 -1.77 0.77 -6.00
N GLY A 5 -0.70 0.15 -5.48
CA GLY A 5 -0.09 0.53 -4.21
C GLY A 5 0.33 2.01 -4.18
N LEU A 6 0.99 2.50 -5.24
CA LEU A 6 1.36 3.92 -5.37
C LEU A 6 0.14 4.84 -5.39
N MET A 7 -0.92 4.45 -6.11
CA MET A 7 -2.15 5.24 -6.19
C MET A 7 -2.82 5.37 -4.82
N ILE A 8 -2.96 4.26 -4.09
CA ILE A 8 -3.57 4.24 -2.75
C ILE A 8 -2.69 5.05 -1.78
N TYR A 9 -1.37 4.89 -1.82
CA TYR A 9 -0.43 5.67 -1.01
C TYR A 9 -0.58 7.18 -1.24
N GLY A 10 -0.64 7.61 -2.50
CA GLY A 10 -0.85 9.02 -2.85
C GLY A 10 -2.18 9.58 -2.33
N LEU A 11 -3.26 8.79 -2.38
CA LEU A 11 -4.56 9.16 -1.81
C LEU A 11 -4.53 9.22 -0.28
N TYR A 12 -3.82 8.29 0.36
CA TYR A 12 -3.64 8.25 1.81
C TYR A 12 -2.89 9.49 2.32
N LYS A 13 -1.76 9.84 1.71
CA LYS A 13 -0.97 11.04 2.05
C LYS A 13 -1.79 12.32 1.87
N LYS A 14 -2.61 12.39 0.81
CA LYS A 14 -3.52 13.53 0.57
C LYS A 14 -4.56 13.72 1.68
N LYS A 15 -5.06 12.62 2.26
CA LYS A 15 -6.05 12.67 3.35
C LYS A 15 -5.44 13.22 4.63
N ASP A 16 -4.22 12.80 4.98
CA ASP A 16 -3.53 13.25 6.20
C ASP A 16 -3.14 14.73 6.12
N ASN A 17 -2.81 15.23 4.93
CA ASN A 17 -2.37 16.61 4.77
C ASN A 17 -3.48 17.67 4.79
N LYS A 18 -4.78 17.33 4.83
CA LYS A 18 -5.94 18.28 4.83
C LYS A 18 -5.91 19.41 3.78
N GLU A 19 -4.91 19.48 2.91
CA GLU A 19 -4.82 20.43 1.82
C GLU A 19 -5.58 19.83 0.63
N GLN A 20 -6.56 20.56 0.09
CA GLN A 20 -7.07 20.29 -1.24
C GLN A 20 -6.07 20.93 -2.21
N PRO A 21 -5.15 20.18 -2.85
CA PRO A 21 -4.34 20.76 -3.90
C PRO A 21 -5.24 20.89 -5.11
N ASN A 22 -5.16 22.05 -5.75
CA ASN A 22 -5.85 22.33 -7.00
C ASN A 22 -5.46 21.23 -8.00
N ASP A 23 -6.35 20.74 -8.87
CA ASP A 23 -6.03 19.64 -9.81
C ASP A 23 -4.77 19.90 -10.66
N ARG A 24 -4.37 21.17 -10.78
CA ARG A 24 -3.10 21.64 -11.37
C ARG A 24 -1.84 21.29 -10.55
N GLU A 25 -1.90 21.36 -9.23
CA GLU A 25 -0.81 20.93 -8.34
C GLU A 25 -0.70 19.41 -8.32
N LEU A 26 -1.80 18.69 -8.48
CA LEU A 26 -1.80 17.23 -8.65
C LEU A 26 -1.08 16.81 -9.94
N ILE A 27 -1.37 17.49 -11.06
CA ILE A 27 -0.68 17.23 -12.34
C ILE A 27 0.79 17.66 -12.24
N ASN A 28 1.09 18.72 -11.50
CA ASN A 28 2.48 19.17 -11.30
C ASN A 28 3.26 18.29 -10.32
N SER A 29 2.67 17.71 -9.28
CA SER A 29 3.34 16.76 -8.40
C SER A 29 3.58 15.42 -9.11
N VAL A 30 2.65 14.98 -9.96
CA VAL A 30 2.85 13.83 -10.86
C VAL A 30 3.93 14.14 -11.91
N ARG A 31 4.03 15.37 -12.42
CA ARG A 31 5.10 15.79 -13.35
C ARG A 31 6.46 16.01 -12.68
N ILE A 32 6.50 16.53 -11.45
CA ILE A 32 7.72 16.65 -10.64
C ILE A 32 8.20 15.26 -10.23
N SER A 33 7.28 14.32 -9.95
CA SER A 33 7.56 12.90 -9.74
C SER A 33 8.12 12.18 -10.98
N LEU A 34 7.99 12.74 -12.19
CA LEU A 34 8.69 12.25 -13.39
C LEU A 34 10.10 12.87 -13.55
N GLY A 35 10.43 13.90 -12.77
CA GLY A 35 11.71 14.61 -12.83
C GLY A 35 12.66 14.33 -11.66
N ASP A 36 12.15 14.03 -10.46
CA ASP A 36 12.95 13.74 -9.28
C ASP A 36 12.48 12.46 -8.57
N TYR A 37 12.82 11.32 -9.18
CA TYR A 37 12.61 9.99 -8.58
C TYR A 37 13.27 9.85 -7.21
N THR A 38 14.29 10.67 -6.91
CA THR A 38 15.04 10.62 -5.66
C THR A 38 14.20 10.99 -4.45
N GLU A 39 13.37 12.03 -4.57
CA GLU A 39 12.51 12.49 -3.47
C GLU A 39 11.39 11.49 -3.19
N LEU A 40 10.72 11.01 -4.24
CA LEU A 40 9.70 9.96 -4.12
C LEU A 40 10.28 8.66 -3.56
N ASP A 41 11.46 8.24 -4.02
CA ASP A 41 12.13 7.04 -3.49
C ASP A 41 12.47 7.20 -2.01
N ASN A 42 12.91 8.39 -1.57
CA ASN A 42 13.21 8.64 -0.17
C ASN A 42 11.95 8.61 0.69
N GLU A 43 10.87 9.25 0.25
CA GLU A 43 9.58 9.22 0.95
C GLU A 43 9.01 7.80 1.05
N LEU A 44 9.06 7.04 -0.06
CA LEU A 44 8.64 5.65 -0.07
C LEU A 44 9.51 4.81 0.86
N ARG A 45 10.84 4.97 0.84
CA ARG A 45 11.75 4.27 1.76
C ARG A 45 11.42 4.57 3.22
N GLU A 46 11.20 5.84 3.56
CA GLU A 46 10.84 6.25 4.92
C GLU A 46 9.52 5.62 5.35
N TYR A 47 8.47 5.75 4.53
CA TYR A 47 7.16 5.16 4.79
C TYR A 47 7.23 3.63 4.96
N LEU A 48 7.94 2.95 4.05
CA LEU A 48 8.10 1.49 4.07
C LEU A 48 8.93 1.01 5.27
N SER A 49 9.84 1.85 5.79
CA SER A 49 10.64 1.55 6.98
C SER A 49 9.87 1.75 8.29
N ASN A 50 8.77 2.49 8.27
CA ASN A 50 7.97 2.79 9.45
C ASN A 50 7.10 1.58 9.84
N THR A 51 7.32 1.03 11.03
CA THR A 51 6.59 -0.12 11.57
C THR A 51 5.44 0.25 12.53
N GLU A 52 5.23 1.54 12.81
CA GLU A 52 4.26 2.00 13.81
C GLU A 52 2.81 2.01 13.28
N SER A 53 2.62 2.22 11.98
CA SER A 53 1.30 2.12 11.34
C SER A 53 1.07 0.70 10.84
N ASN A 54 -0.01 0.05 11.31
CA ASN A 54 -0.46 -1.27 10.87
C ASN A 54 -1.96 -1.26 10.54
N SER A 55 -2.47 -0.14 10.04
CA SER A 55 -3.86 -0.09 9.56
C SER A 55 -4.08 -1.10 8.42
N PHE A 56 -5.33 -1.49 8.17
CA PHE A 56 -5.65 -2.40 7.06
C PHE A 56 -5.12 -1.87 5.71
N LEU A 57 -5.26 -0.57 5.47
CA LEU A 57 -4.73 0.05 4.25
C LEU A 57 -3.20 0.05 4.21
N ASP A 58 -2.55 0.24 5.36
CA ASP A 58 -1.08 0.22 5.44
C ASP A 58 -0.52 -1.15 5.05
N ARG A 59 -1.14 -2.23 5.56
CA ARG A 59 -0.80 -3.62 5.19
C ARG A 59 -0.95 -3.86 3.68
N VAL A 60 -2.03 -3.36 3.08
CA VAL A 60 -2.26 -3.44 1.62
C VAL A 60 -1.19 -2.68 0.84
N ILE A 61 -0.91 -1.43 1.21
CA ILE A 61 0.07 -0.58 0.49
C ILE A 61 1.46 -1.23 0.56
N LYS A 62 1.90 -1.65 1.75
CA LYS A 62 3.19 -2.30 1.95
C LYS A 62 3.30 -3.62 1.19
N GLY A 63 2.26 -4.47 1.24
CA GLY A 63 2.19 -5.70 0.46
C GLY A 63 2.30 -5.44 -1.05
N CYS A 64 1.69 -4.37 -1.56
CA CYS A 64 1.76 -4.00 -2.97
C CYS A 64 3.14 -3.47 -3.41
N LEU A 65 3.85 -2.78 -2.52
CA LEU A 65 5.06 -2.01 -2.85
C LEU A 65 6.37 -2.75 -2.49
N GLN A 66 6.41 -3.47 -1.37
CA GLN A 66 7.63 -4.11 -0.84
C GLN A 66 7.87 -5.51 -1.42
N LEU A 67 6.81 -6.25 -1.72
CA LEU A 67 6.93 -7.65 -2.11
C LEU A 67 7.36 -7.81 -3.56
N GLU A 68 8.01 -8.94 -3.85
CA GLU A 68 8.29 -9.39 -5.21
C GLU A 68 6.99 -9.72 -5.95
N VAL A 69 7.04 -9.72 -7.29
CA VAL A 69 5.83 -9.78 -8.14
C VAL A 69 4.98 -11.02 -7.86
N ASP A 70 5.62 -12.14 -7.58
CA ASP A 70 5.06 -13.46 -7.29
C ASP A 70 4.53 -13.61 -5.87
N ILE A 71 4.92 -12.74 -4.94
CA ILE A 71 4.51 -12.79 -3.52
C ILE A 71 3.47 -11.70 -3.21
N ARG A 72 3.29 -10.74 -4.12
CA ARG A 72 2.31 -9.64 -3.96
C ARG A 72 0.88 -10.18 -3.85
N PRO A 73 0.04 -9.54 -3.02
CA PRO A 73 -1.36 -9.89 -2.96
C PRO A 73 -2.05 -9.59 -4.31
N SER A 74 -2.94 -10.49 -4.72
CA SER A 74 -3.79 -10.29 -5.89
C SER A 74 -4.85 -9.21 -5.60
N ILE A 75 -5.49 -8.68 -6.64
CA ILE A 75 -6.58 -7.70 -6.45
C ILE A 75 -7.72 -8.33 -5.65
N ASN A 76 -8.04 -9.60 -5.90
CA ASN A 76 -9.10 -10.32 -5.21
C ASN A 76 -8.76 -10.48 -3.72
N ALA A 77 -7.54 -10.89 -3.40
CA ALA A 77 -7.08 -10.99 -2.01
C ALA A 77 -7.18 -9.64 -1.27
N ILE A 78 -6.84 -8.53 -1.93
CA ILE A 78 -6.98 -7.18 -1.35
C ILE A 78 -8.45 -6.85 -1.09
N VAL A 79 -9.35 -7.17 -2.03
CA VAL A 79 -10.79 -6.93 -1.89
C VAL A 79 -11.36 -7.75 -0.74
N ASP A 80 -11.05 -9.04 -0.66
CA ASP A 80 -11.49 -9.93 0.42
C ASP A 80 -11.04 -9.39 1.78
N PHE A 81 -9.80 -8.91 1.86
CA PHE A 81 -9.23 -8.34 3.09
C PHE A 81 -9.95 -7.05 3.52
N LEU A 82 -10.22 -6.16 2.56
CA LEU A 82 -10.92 -4.90 2.83
C LEU A 82 -12.40 -5.10 3.17
N ASN A 83 -13.01 -6.19 2.68
CA ASN A 83 -14.37 -6.60 3.02
C ASN A 83 -14.46 -7.41 4.32
N GLU A 84 -13.33 -7.60 5.03
CA GLU A 84 -13.23 -8.41 6.25
C GLU A 84 -13.65 -9.89 6.04
N GLU A 85 -13.62 -10.36 4.79
CA GLU A 85 -13.84 -11.78 4.47
C GLU A 85 -12.64 -12.64 4.88
N CYS A 86 -11.46 -12.03 4.97
CA CYS A 86 -10.23 -12.58 5.49
C CYS A 86 -9.49 -11.51 6.31
N ASN A 87 -8.52 -11.91 7.13
CA ASN A 87 -7.78 -11.00 8.03
C ASN A 87 -6.25 -11.19 7.97
N GLY A 88 -5.75 -12.00 7.03
CA GLY A 88 -4.32 -12.17 6.76
C GLY A 88 -4.04 -12.48 5.30
N PHE A 89 -2.94 -11.96 4.77
CA PHE A 89 -2.42 -12.31 3.45
C PHE A 89 -1.46 -13.50 3.54
N GLU A 90 -1.35 -14.28 2.46
CA GLU A 90 -0.52 -15.49 2.45
C GLU A 90 0.94 -15.24 2.85
N TYR A 91 1.52 -14.14 2.40
CA TYR A 91 2.89 -13.74 2.74
C TYR A 91 3.10 -13.41 4.22
N GLU A 92 2.04 -13.20 5.00
CA GLU A 92 2.12 -12.93 6.45
C GLU A 92 2.10 -14.21 7.28
N ARG A 93 1.84 -15.38 6.66
CA ARG A 93 1.65 -16.66 7.35
C ARG A 93 2.84 -17.12 8.16
N GLU A 94 4.06 -16.85 7.70
CA GLU A 94 5.27 -17.22 8.43
C GLU A 94 5.55 -16.32 9.65
N PHE A 95 4.91 -15.15 9.71
CA PHE A 95 5.14 -14.13 10.75
C PHE A 95 4.02 -14.07 11.79
N LEU A 96 2.82 -14.51 11.44
CA LEU A 96 1.65 -14.48 12.31
C LEU A 96 1.32 -15.88 12.83
N ASN A 97 1.67 -16.15 14.09
CA ASN A 97 1.25 -17.37 14.79
C ASN A 97 -0.09 -17.14 15.50
N ASN A 98 -1.19 -17.23 14.75
CA ASN A 98 -2.54 -17.21 15.32
C ASN A 98 -3.47 -18.14 14.51
N GLU A 99 -4.13 -19.06 15.20
CA GLU A 99 -5.05 -20.05 14.61
C GLU A 99 -6.37 -19.43 14.13
N ASP A 100 -6.71 -18.23 14.59
CA ASP A 100 -7.93 -17.51 14.20
C ASP A 100 -7.78 -16.71 12.87
N ILE A 101 -6.64 -16.82 12.20
CA ILE A 101 -6.41 -16.12 10.94
C ILE A 101 -7.08 -16.86 9.79
N LYS A 102 -8.02 -16.18 9.14
CA LYS A 102 -8.58 -16.56 7.85
C LYS A 102 -7.76 -15.88 6.75
N TRP A 103 -7.03 -16.69 5.98
CA TRP A 103 -6.17 -16.24 4.90
C TRP A 103 -6.97 -15.83 3.66
N CYS A 104 -6.56 -14.72 3.04
CA CYS A 104 -7.16 -14.22 1.81
C CYS A 104 -6.81 -15.13 0.62
N ASN A 105 -7.77 -15.35 -0.26
CA ASN A 105 -7.60 -16.28 -1.38
C ASN A 105 -6.94 -15.57 -2.56
N GLU A 106 -5.97 -16.22 -3.22
CA GLU A 106 -5.23 -15.60 -4.32
C GLU A 106 -5.91 -15.72 -5.70
N ASN A 107 -6.94 -16.56 -5.81
CA ASN A 107 -7.63 -16.93 -7.07
C ASN A 107 -8.27 -15.76 -7.81
#